data_AF-A0A944WB82-F1
#
_entry.id   AF-A0A944WB82-F1
#
_cell.length_a   1.000
_cell.length_b   1.000
_cell.length_c   1.000
_cell.angle_alpha   90.00
_cell.angle_beta   90.00
_cell.angle_gamma   90.00
#
_symmetry.space_group_name_H-M   'P 1'
#
loop_
_entity.id
_entity.type
_entity.pdbx_description
1 polymer ?
#
loop_
_entity_poly.entity_id
_entity_poly.type
_entity_poly.pdbx_seq_one_letter_code
_entity_poly.pdbx_strand_id
1 'polypeptide(L)'
;MEKEIERIATVVPVEEKDAEGLVAEIYTDIKRVKGIKFIPNFWKVLAVYPPQLEQVWNQLKAIMHPEDSGREGLLSPQTREMIAVAVSASNGCSYCVNSHTASLKKLGVSQESIGEVLAVAGLFNQTNALADGFQVKSDVFPNFE
;
A
#
# COMPACT_ATOMS: atom_id res chain seq x y z
N MET A 1 -2.52 -10.94 37.47
CA MET A 1 -2.98 -10.97 36.07
C MET A 1 -2.21 -9.90 35.33
N GLU A 2 -1.10 -10.27 34.69
CA GLU A 2 -0.47 -9.38 33.71
C GLU A 2 -1.49 -9.16 32.59
N LYS A 3 -1.75 -7.90 32.23
CA LYS A 3 -2.54 -7.61 31.03
C LYS A 3 -1.78 -8.22 29.88
N GLU A 4 -2.37 -9.20 29.23
CA GLU A 4 -1.86 -9.76 27.98
C GLU A 4 -1.73 -8.60 27.01
N ILE A 5 -0.48 -8.16 26.77
CA ILE A 5 -0.21 -7.12 25.79
C ILE A 5 -0.46 -7.77 24.45
N GLU A 6 -1.57 -7.39 23.79
CA GLU A 6 -1.87 -7.87 22.45
C GLU A 6 -0.69 -7.58 21.53
N ARG A 7 -0.02 -8.65 21.06
CA ARG A 7 1.18 -8.53 20.24
C ARG A 7 0.77 -8.16 18.82
N ILE A 8 0.83 -6.86 18.51
CA ILE A 8 0.47 -6.34 17.18
C ILE A 8 1.59 -6.41 16.14
N ALA A 9 2.84 -6.66 16.56
CA ALA A 9 4.01 -6.76 15.68
C ALA A 9 5.15 -7.60 16.31
N THR A 10 6.18 -7.90 15.53
CA THR A 10 7.38 -8.60 16.00
C THR A 10 8.37 -7.71 16.75
N VAL A 11 8.18 -6.38 16.67
CA VAL A 11 8.94 -5.34 17.38
C VAL A 11 7.97 -4.42 18.14
N VAL A 12 8.48 -3.68 19.13
CA VAL A 12 7.69 -2.69 19.86
C VAL A 12 7.46 -1.47 18.95
N PRO A 13 6.22 -1.15 18.56
CA PRO A 13 5.95 0.00 17.70
C PRO A 13 6.17 1.32 18.43
N VAL A 14 6.50 2.38 17.69
CA VAL A 14 6.54 3.75 18.23
C VAL A 14 5.12 4.32 18.18
N GLU A 15 4.45 4.29 19.32
CA GLU A 15 3.08 4.83 19.44
C GLU A 15 3.05 6.35 19.23
N GLU A 16 1.93 6.86 18.74
CA GLU A 16 1.80 8.28 18.38
C GLU A 16 2.08 9.23 19.55
N LYS A 17 1.71 8.82 20.78
CA LYS A 17 1.94 9.60 22.00
C LYS A 17 3.41 9.66 22.43
N ASP A 18 4.22 8.73 21.92
CA ASP A 18 5.63 8.56 22.26
C ASP A 18 6.53 9.03 21.09
N ALA A 19 5.95 9.52 19.99
CA ALA A 19 6.68 10.00 18.83
C ALA A 19 7.28 11.39 19.08
N GLU A 20 8.57 11.54 18.82
CA GLU A 20 9.32 12.80 18.95
C GLU A 20 10.16 13.08 17.70
N GLY A 21 10.60 14.33 17.52
CA GLY A 21 11.46 14.76 16.40
C GLY A 21 10.92 14.33 15.03
N LEU A 22 11.81 13.76 14.21
CA LEU A 22 11.51 13.32 12.84
C LEU A 22 10.29 12.39 12.74
N VAL A 23 10.09 11.49 13.72
CA VAL A 23 8.95 10.55 13.69
C VAL A 23 7.63 11.30 13.85
N ALA A 24 7.56 12.26 14.78
CA ALA A 24 6.37 13.07 15.00
C ALA A 24 6.03 13.95 13.78
N GLU A 25 7.05 14.50 13.12
CA GLU A 25 6.90 15.27 11.88
C GLU A 25 6.32 14.39 10.75
N ILE A 26 6.89 13.21 10.53
CA ILE A 26 6.40 12.27 9.50
C ILE A 26 4.98 11.79 9.81
N TYR A 27 4.65 11.50 11.07
CA TYR A 27 3.28 11.12 11.45
C TYR A 27 2.28 12.24 11.15
N THR A 28 2.65 13.48 11.45
CA THR A 28 1.83 14.65 11.13
C THR A 28 1.58 14.74 9.63
N ASP A 29 2.62 14.53 8.82
CA ASP A 29 2.50 14.55 7.35
C ASP A 29 1.67 13.37 6.82
N ILE A 30 1.83 12.16 7.36
CA ILE A 30 1.01 10.98 7.01
C ILE A 30 -0.48 11.27 7.24
N LYS A 31 -0.84 11.82 8.40
CA LYS A 31 -2.23 12.17 8.71
C LYS A 31 -2.79 13.20 7.74
N ARG A 32 -2.02 14.23 7.43
CA ARG A 32 -2.40 15.30 6.50
C ARG A 32 -2.63 14.74 5.09
N VAL A 33 -1.64 14.07 4.52
CA VAL A 33 -1.67 13.57 3.13
C VAL A 33 -2.72 12.48 2.96
N LYS A 34 -2.80 11.51 3.87
CA LYS A 34 -3.77 10.42 3.76
C LYS A 34 -5.16 10.81 4.26
N GLY A 35 -5.31 11.96 4.91
CA GLY A 35 -6.56 12.43 5.53
C GLY A 35 -7.10 11.42 6.56
N ILE A 36 -6.25 10.97 7.48
CA ILE A 36 -6.57 9.97 8.52
C ILE A 36 -6.36 10.55 9.92
N LYS A 37 -7.09 10.03 10.91
CA LYS A 37 -7.07 10.56 12.29
C LYS A 37 -6.02 9.90 13.19
N PHE A 38 -5.60 8.69 12.85
CA PHE A 38 -4.63 7.88 13.58
C PHE A 38 -3.58 7.32 12.61
N ILE A 39 -2.45 6.90 13.13
CA ILE A 39 -1.34 6.29 12.37
C ILE A 39 -1.51 4.77 12.33
N PRO A 40 -1.69 4.16 11.15
CA PRO A 40 -1.76 2.71 11.00
C PRO A 40 -0.51 2.00 11.54
N ASN A 41 -0.69 0.78 12.07
CA ASN A 41 0.39 0.00 12.68
C ASN A 41 1.64 -0.17 11.80
N PHE A 42 1.50 -0.25 10.47
CA PHE A 42 2.65 -0.34 9.56
C PHE A 42 3.62 0.84 9.72
N TRP A 43 3.10 2.06 9.76
CA TRP A 43 3.92 3.26 9.96
C TRP A 43 4.52 3.30 11.37
N LYS A 44 3.75 2.85 12.38
CA LYS A 44 4.26 2.74 13.77
C LYS A 44 5.41 1.76 13.92
N VAL A 45 5.38 0.68 13.16
CA VAL A 45 6.43 -0.34 13.15
C VAL A 45 7.65 0.16 12.37
N LEU A 46 7.47 0.84 11.24
CA LEU A 46 8.60 1.43 10.50
C LEU A 46 9.34 2.50 11.30
N ALA A 47 8.63 3.21 12.18
CA ALA A 47 9.21 4.24 13.04
C ALA A 47 10.26 3.71 14.04
N VAL A 48 10.35 2.39 14.25
CA VAL A 48 11.46 1.77 15.01
C VAL A 48 12.83 2.16 14.42
N TYR A 49 12.90 2.41 13.10
CA TYR A 49 14.08 2.95 12.45
C TYR A 49 13.73 4.21 11.62
N PRO A 50 13.82 5.42 12.21
CA PRO A 50 13.33 6.65 11.59
C PRO A 50 13.85 6.96 10.17
N PRO A 51 15.13 6.71 9.82
CA PRO A 51 15.59 6.93 8.44
C PRO A 51 14.84 6.09 7.40
N GLN A 52 14.46 4.84 7.73
CA GLN A 52 13.67 4.01 6.83
C GLN A 52 12.22 4.50 6.75
N LEU A 53 11.62 4.92 7.87
CA LEU A 53 10.29 5.51 7.87
C LEU A 53 10.22 6.70 6.90
N GLU A 54 11.20 7.61 6.99
CA GLU A 54 11.29 8.78 6.10
C GLU A 54 11.38 8.38 4.63
N GLN A 55 12.29 7.46 4.31
CA GLN A 55 12.49 6.99 2.93
C GLN A 55 11.23 6.36 2.35
N VAL A 56 10.60 5.44 3.10
CA VAL A 56 9.38 4.76 2.66
C VAL A 56 8.23 5.75 2.51
N TRP A 57 8.08 6.68 3.47
CA TRP A 57 7.02 7.69 3.40
C TRP A 57 7.18 8.61 2.20
N ASN A 58 8.39 9.14 1.98
CA ASN A 58 8.67 10.04 0.86
C ASN A 58 8.45 9.35 -0.48
N GLN A 59 8.88 8.09 -0.62
CA GLN A 59 8.63 7.31 -1.83
C GLN A 59 7.13 7.05 -2.04
N LEU A 60 6.42 6.61 -1.00
CA LEU A 60 4.99 6.35 -1.10
C LEU A 60 4.22 7.61 -1.47
N LYS A 61 4.53 8.74 -0.83
CA LYS A 61 3.90 10.03 -1.10
C LYS A 61 4.15 10.47 -2.55
N ALA A 62 5.38 10.38 -3.02
CA ALA A 62 5.70 10.75 -4.40
C ALA A 62 4.98 9.87 -5.45
N ILE A 63 4.75 8.58 -5.18
CA ILE A 63 4.14 7.67 -6.16
C ILE A 63 2.61 7.66 -6.06
N MET A 64 2.07 7.62 -4.84
CA MET A 64 0.63 7.43 -4.60
C MET A 64 -0.13 8.76 -4.48
N HIS A 65 0.57 9.84 -4.14
CA HIS A 65 0.02 11.18 -3.95
C HIS A 65 0.88 12.24 -4.66
N PRO A 66 1.18 12.10 -5.97
CA PRO A 66 1.98 13.07 -6.71
C PRO A 66 1.43 14.50 -6.62
N GLU A 67 0.12 14.64 -6.40
CA GLU A 67 -0.58 15.92 -6.24
C GLU A 67 -0.10 16.68 -5.01
N ASP A 68 0.31 15.97 -3.94
CA ASP A 68 0.92 16.59 -2.76
C ASP A 68 2.32 17.16 -3.04
N SER A 69 2.98 16.64 -4.07
CA SER A 69 4.25 17.16 -4.59
C SER A 69 4.08 18.17 -5.73
N GLY A 70 2.86 18.66 -5.98
CA GLY A 70 2.56 19.60 -7.06
C GLY A 70 2.62 18.99 -8.46
N ARG A 71 2.60 17.66 -8.58
CA ARG A 71 2.59 16.95 -9.85
C ARG A 71 1.19 16.41 -10.16
N GLU A 72 0.79 16.52 -11.41
CA GLU A 72 -0.42 15.87 -11.89
C GLU A 72 -0.21 14.35 -12.01
N GLY A 73 -1.13 13.58 -11.45
CA GLY A 73 -1.11 12.12 -11.57
C GLY A 73 -1.66 11.67 -12.92
N LEU A 74 -0.87 10.88 -13.67
CA LEU A 74 -1.34 10.26 -14.93
C LEU A 74 -2.40 9.17 -14.70
N LEU A 75 -2.40 8.57 -13.50
CA LEU A 75 -3.41 7.61 -13.06
C LEU A 75 -4.24 8.25 -11.95
N SER A 76 -5.54 7.97 -11.95
CA SER A 76 -6.42 8.39 -10.86
C SER A 76 -5.99 7.78 -9.53
N PRO A 77 -6.32 8.41 -8.38
CA PRO A 77 -6.11 7.81 -7.06
C PRO A 77 -6.74 6.42 -6.94
N GLN A 78 -7.94 6.21 -7.49
CA GLN A 78 -8.59 4.90 -7.52
C GLN A 78 -7.72 3.86 -8.24
N THR A 79 -7.22 4.18 -9.45
CA THR A 79 -6.41 3.26 -10.24
C THR A 79 -5.13 2.87 -9.52
N ARG A 80 -4.44 3.82 -8.87
CA ARG A 80 -3.22 3.53 -8.11
C ARG A 80 -3.49 2.58 -6.94
N GLU A 81 -4.58 2.79 -6.21
CA GLU A 81 -4.99 1.91 -5.10
C GLU A 81 -5.50 0.52 -5.58
N MET A 82 -6.13 0.44 -6.77
CA MET A 82 -6.52 -0.83 -7.38
C MET A 82 -5.29 -1.68 -7.73
N ILE A 83 -4.25 -1.06 -8.30
CA ILE A 83 -2.97 -1.73 -8.55
C ILE A 83 -2.35 -2.19 -7.21
N ALA A 84 -2.35 -1.33 -6.20
CA ALA A 84 -1.78 -1.66 -4.90
C ALA A 84 -2.48 -2.86 -4.22
N VAL A 85 -3.82 -2.93 -4.25
CA VAL A 85 -4.55 -4.06 -3.67
C VAL A 85 -4.34 -5.35 -4.49
N ALA A 86 -4.27 -5.28 -5.81
CA ALA A 86 -3.99 -6.43 -6.67
C ALA A 86 -2.60 -7.02 -6.38
N VAL A 87 -1.55 -6.18 -6.35
CA VAL A 87 -0.18 -6.62 -6.00
C VAL A 87 -0.13 -7.16 -4.57
N SER A 88 -0.82 -6.51 -3.62
CA SER A 88 -0.89 -6.97 -2.23
C SER A 88 -1.51 -8.36 -2.11
N ALA A 89 -2.57 -8.63 -2.88
CA ALA A 89 -3.25 -9.93 -2.91
C ALA A 89 -2.35 -11.00 -3.54
N SER A 90 -1.71 -10.72 -4.68
CA SER A 90 -0.77 -11.64 -5.32
C SER A 90 0.43 -11.98 -4.43
N ASN A 91 0.90 -11.03 -3.61
CA ASN A 91 2.00 -11.24 -2.67
C ASN A 91 1.56 -11.86 -1.33
N GLY A 92 0.26 -12.14 -1.13
CA GLY A 92 -0.25 -12.74 0.11
C GLY A 92 -0.16 -11.83 1.34
N CYS A 93 -0.12 -10.50 1.17
CA CYS A 93 -0.01 -9.56 2.29
C CYS A 93 -1.39 -9.21 2.89
N SER A 94 -1.84 -9.95 3.91
CA SER A 94 -3.14 -9.69 4.56
C SER A 94 -3.31 -8.28 5.11
N TYR A 95 -2.28 -7.71 5.73
CA TYR A 95 -2.33 -6.33 6.22
C TYR A 95 -2.53 -5.33 5.07
N CYS A 96 -1.75 -5.49 4.01
CA CYS A 96 -1.77 -4.60 2.85
C CYS A 96 -3.11 -4.67 2.12
N VAL A 97 -3.67 -5.87 1.93
CA VAL A 97 -5.00 -6.07 1.32
C VAL A 97 -6.07 -5.32 2.11
N ASN A 98 -6.07 -5.43 3.45
CA ASN A 98 -7.02 -4.69 4.28
C ASN A 98 -6.84 -3.17 4.17
N SER A 99 -5.58 -2.70 4.23
CA SER A 99 -5.26 -1.27 4.17
C SER A 99 -5.68 -0.64 2.84
N HIS A 100 -5.31 -1.25 1.71
CA HIS A 100 -5.64 -0.75 0.37
C HIS A 100 -7.14 -0.89 0.05
N THR A 101 -7.80 -1.94 0.54
CA THR A 101 -9.27 -2.06 0.45
C THR A 101 -9.98 -0.92 1.19
N ALA A 102 -9.48 -0.53 2.38
CA ALA A 102 -10.02 0.61 3.12
C ALA A 102 -9.80 1.94 2.37
N SER A 103 -8.63 2.13 1.74
CA SER A 103 -8.36 3.28 0.87
C SER A 103 -9.34 3.34 -0.31
N LEU A 104 -9.57 2.22 -1.01
CA LEU A 104 -10.51 2.15 -2.13
C LEU A 104 -11.94 2.51 -1.72
N LYS A 105 -12.41 2.00 -0.57
CA LYS A 105 -13.72 2.37 -0.01
C LYS A 105 -13.80 3.87 0.29
N LYS A 106 -12.75 4.46 0.86
CA LYS A 106 -12.68 5.92 1.11
C LYS A 106 -12.74 6.73 -0.18
N LEU A 107 -12.19 6.20 -1.28
CA LEU A 107 -12.24 6.81 -2.61
C LEU A 107 -13.55 6.56 -3.37
N GLY A 108 -14.54 5.91 -2.75
CA GLY A 108 -15.86 5.66 -3.34
C GLY A 108 -15.92 4.50 -4.33
N VAL A 109 -14.89 3.63 -4.36
CA VAL A 109 -14.91 2.43 -5.21
C VAL A 109 -15.89 1.40 -4.64
N SER A 110 -16.75 0.84 -5.49
CA SER A 110 -17.77 -0.13 -5.09
C SER A 110 -17.16 -1.47 -4.69
N GLN A 111 -17.92 -2.27 -3.92
CA GLN A 111 -17.49 -3.61 -3.54
C GLN A 111 -17.37 -4.53 -4.75
N GLU A 112 -18.26 -4.36 -5.72
CA GLU A 112 -18.28 -5.07 -6.99
C GLU A 112 -17.01 -4.78 -7.79
N SER A 113 -16.59 -3.51 -7.91
CA SER A 113 -15.34 -3.15 -8.59
C SER A 113 -14.10 -3.67 -7.85
N ILE A 114 -14.11 -3.71 -6.52
CA ILE A 114 -13.02 -4.35 -5.75
C ILE A 114 -12.98 -5.87 -6.05
N GLY A 115 -14.15 -6.51 -6.12
CA GLY A 115 -14.27 -7.91 -6.54
C GLY A 115 -13.72 -8.17 -7.95
N GLU A 116 -14.01 -7.28 -8.89
CA GLU A 116 -13.49 -7.35 -10.26
C GLU A 116 -11.95 -7.23 -10.29
N VAL A 117 -11.37 -6.28 -9.55
CA VAL A 117 -9.90 -6.15 -9.44
C VAL A 117 -9.25 -7.44 -8.96
N LEU A 118 -9.85 -8.10 -7.94
CA LEU A 118 -9.34 -9.38 -7.44
C LEU A 118 -9.54 -10.53 -8.42
N ALA A 119 -10.65 -10.54 -9.18
CA ALA A 119 -10.88 -11.52 -10.23
C ALA A 119 -9.83 -11.41 -11.36
N VAL A 120 -9.52 -10.18 -11.79
CA VAL A 120 -8.46 -9.89 -12.77
C VAL A 120 -7.09 -10.35 -12.24
N ALA A 121 -6.73 -9.97 -11.01
CA ALA A 121 -5.47 -10.38 -10.40
C ALA A 121 -5.35 -11.91 -10.29
N GLY A 122 -6.43 -12.59 -9.88
CA GLY A 122 -6.48 -14.05 -9.80
C GLY A 122 -6.30 -14.73 -11.15
N LEU A 123 -6.97 -14.24 -12.19
CA LEU A 123 -6.82 -14.74 -13.56
C LEU A 123 -5.37 -14.63 -14.03
N PHE A 124 -4.75 -13.45 -13.90
CA PHE A 124 -3.38 -13.25 -14.36
C PHE A 124 -2.36 -14.03 -13.53
N ASN A 125 -2.55 -14.20 -12.22
CA ASN A 125 -1.69 -15.10 -11.43
C ASN A 125 -1.75 -16.54 -11.98
N GLN A 126 -2.94 -17.03 -12.35
CA GLN A 126 -3.09 -18.36 -12.96
C GLN A 126 -2.43 -18.44 -14.34
N THR A 127 -2.74 -17.52 -15.25
CA THR A 127 -2.25 -17.59 -16.63
C THR A 127 -0.74 -17.34 -16.72
N ASN A 128 -0.19 -16.49 -15.86
CA ASN A 128 1.26 -16.27 -15.79
C ASN A 128 1.97 -17.57 -15.37
N ALA A 129 1.45 -18.28 -14.37
CA ALA A 129 2.02 -19.56 -13.95
C ALA A 129 1.94 -20.63 -15.05
N LEU A 130 0.86 -20.65 -15.85
CA LEU A 130 0.76 -21.56 -17.01
C LEU A 130 1.79 -21.21 -18.09
N ALA A 131 1.89 -19.94 -18.48
CA ALA A 131 2.83 -19.50 -19.51
C ALA A 131 4.29 -19.78 -19.11
N ASP A 132 4.65 -19.50 -17.85
CA ASP A 132 5.96 -19.81 -17.30
C ASP A 132 6.19 -21.32 -17.22
N GLY A 133 5.23 -22.10 -16.69
CA GLY A 133 5.33 -23.56 -16.61
C GLY A 133 5.50 -24.25 -17.96
N PHE A 134 4.86 -23.74 -19.02
CA PHE A 134 5.04 -24.21 -20.40
C PHE A 134 6.28 -23.62 -21.11
N GLN A 135 7.00 -22.69 -20.46
CA GLN A 135 8.18 -22.02 -21.00
C GLN A 135 7.88 -21.35 -22.37
N VAL A 136 6.73 -20.69 -22.45
CA VAL A 136 6.26 -20.03 -23.67
C VAL A 136 7.19 -18.88 -24.04
N LYS A 137 7.62 -18.81 -25.30
CA LYS A 137 8.38 -17.67 -25.85
C LYS A 137 7.42 -16.64 -26.43
N SER A 138 7.65 -15.36 -26.12
CA SER A 138 6.86 -14.27 -26.70
C SER A 138 7.14 -14.14 -28.19
N ASP A 139 6.08 -14.06 -28.99
CA ASP A 139 6.06 -13.70 -30.41
C ASP A 139 5.26 -12.41 -30.66
N VAL A 140 4.64 -11.86 -29.62
CA VAL A 140 3.94 -10.57 -29.63
C VAL A 140 4.81 -9.52 -28.94
N PHE A 141 5.13 -8.45 -29.67
CA PHE A 141 5.96 -7.34 -29.18
C PHE A 141 5.31 -5.99 -29.53
N PRO A 142 5.48 -4.94 -28.71
CA PRO A 142 5.03 -3.60 -29.05
C PRO A 142 5.80 -3.07 -30.27
N ASN A 143 5.14 -2.27 -31.10
CA ASN A 143 5.81 -1.45 -32.10
C ASN A 143 6.36 -0.17 -31.43
N PHE A 144 7.56 0.25 -31.79
CA PHE A 144 8.25 1.41 -31.20
C PHE A 144 8.25 2.64 -32.14
N GLU A 145 7.28 2.72 -33.05
CA GLU A 145 7.05 3.92 -33.89
C GLU A 145 6.88 5.20 -33.06
#